data_AF-C1AE30-F1
#
_entry.id   AF-C1AE30-F1
#
_cell.length_a   1.000
_cell.length_b   1.000
_cell.length_c   1.000
_cell.angle_alpha   90.00
_cell.angle_beta   90.00
_cell.angle_gamma   90.00
#
_symmetry.space_group_name_H-M   'P 1'
#
loop_
_entity.id
_entity.type
_entity.pdbx_description
1 polymer ?
#
loop_
_entity_poly.entity_id
_entity_poly.type
_entity_poly.pdbx_seq_one_letter_code
_entity_poly.pdbx_strand_id
1 'polypeptide(L)'
;MMSRLLALATALSASLAFSPPVDRRVVDTVIAGNAESELAHGYAGHDDWAGVQNDTTFRQANGWMRYALTTFDDTEVTIACVFAGSRDSTRHFDLIVEDSVVARATLAPTDSASRTLELRVPFGVTRGRTNIAVVLRGREGRTPALRSLSVLQDHHELATTVH
;
A
#
# COMPACT_ATOMS: atom_id res chain seq x y z
N MET A 1 8.06 -22.08 -61.89
CA MET A 1 8.49 -21.38 -60.66
C MET A 1 7.44 -21.66 -59.60
N MET A 2 7.70 -22.59 -58.67
CA MET A 2 6.74 -22.99 -57.62
C MET A 2 7.17 -22.41 -56.27
N SER A 3 6.29 -21.61 -55.68
CA SER A 3 6.44 -20.87 -54.42
C SER A 3 6.74 -21.79 -53.24
N ARG A 4 7.79 -21.44 -52.48
CA ARG A 4 8.05 -21.98 -51.15
C ARG A 4 7.32 -21.12 -50.11
N LEU A 5 6.27 -21.66 -49.50
CA LEU A 5 5.66 -21.07 -48.30
C LEU A 5 6.58 -21.36 -47.11
N LEU A 6 7.15 -20.32 -46.52
CA LEU A 6 7.92 -20.39 -45.28
C LEU A 6 6.95 -20.15 -44.11
N ALA A 7 6.66 -21.18 -43.34
CA ALA A 7 5.88 -21.05 -42.10
C ALA A 7 6.78 -20.48 -40.99
N LEU A 8 6.49 -19.26 -40.54
CA LEU A 8 7.09 -18.68 -39.34
C LEU A 8 6.45 -19.35 -38.10
N ALA A 9 7.25 -20.09 -37.34
CA ALA A 9 6.86 -20.57 -36.01
C ALA A 9 7.12 -19.46 -34.99
N THR A 10 6.06 -18.82 -34.50
CA THR A 10 6.13 -17.84 -33.41
C THR A 10 6.29 -18.59 -32.08
N ALA A 11 7.41 -18.38 -31.40
CA ALA A 11 7.64 -18.92 -30.06
C ALA A 11 6.77 -18.16 -29.04
N LEU A 12 5.84 -18.86 -28.41
CA LEU A 12 5.04 -18.35 -27.30
C LEU A 12 5.86 -18.51 -26.00
N SER A 13 6.54 -17.46 -25.57
CA SER A 13 7.19 -17.44 -24.25
C SER A 13 6.14 -17.26 -23.16
N ALA A 14 5.71 -18.37 -22.55
CA ALA A 14 4.95 -18.33 -21.31
C ALA A 14 5.86 -17.85 -20.17
N SER A 15 5.71 -16.58 -19.77
CA SER A 15 6.27 -16.12 -18.50
C SER A 15 5.53 -16.83 -17.38
N LEU A 16 6.25 -17.65 -16.60
CA LEU A 16 5.78 -18.15 -15.32
C LEU A 16 5.54 -16.92 -14.43
N ALA A 17 4.30 -16.45 -14.37
CA ALA A 17 3.89 -15.43 -13.42
C ALA A 17 4.09 -16.02 -12.02
N PHE A 18 5.17 -15.64 -11.36
CA PHE A 18 5.28 -15.79 -9.92
C PHE A 18 4.17 -14.91 -9.32
N SER A 19 3.04 -15.53 -8.98
CA SER A 19 2.04 -14.88 -8.14
C SER A 19 2.57 -14.96 -6.72
N PRO A 20 3.03 -13.85 -6.10
CA PRO A 20 3.36 -13.89 -4.69
C PRO A 20 2.11 -14.36 -3.91
N PRO A 21 2.29 -15.04 -2.76
CA PRO A 21 1.16 -15.40 -1.92
C PRO A 21 0.36 -14.14 -1.61
N VAL A 22 -0.89 -14.10 -2.10
CA VAL A 22 -1.83 -13.03 -1.77
C VAL A 22 -2.19 -13.26 -0.31
N ASP A 23 -1.81 -12.31 0.55
CA ASP A 23 -2.29 -12.32 1.93
C ASP A 23 -3.81 -12.19 1.89
N ARG A 24 -4.51 -13.26 2.31
CA ARG A 24 -5.98 -13.36 2.31
C ARG A 24 -6.64 -12.33 3.23
N ARG A 25 -5.87 -11.61 4.03
CA ARG A 25 -6.30 -10.52 4.91
C ARG A 25 -6.41 -9.19 4.17
N VAL A 26 -5.79 -9.05 3.00
CA VAL A 26 -5.78 -7.78 2.26
C VAL A 26 -7.18 -7.51 1.71
N VAL A 27 -7.80 -6.44 2.21
CA VAL A 27 -9.12 -5.95 1.79
C VAL A 27 -8.98 -4.92 0.68
N ASP A 28 -8.02 -4.01 0.83
CA ASP A 28 -7.78 -2.93 -0.12
C ASP A 28 -6.29 -2.59 -0.22
N THR A 29 -5.86 -2.03 -1.34
CA THR A 29 -4.46 -1.65 -1.58
C THR A 29 -4.31 -0.46 -2.52
N VAL A 30 -3.59 0.55 -2.03
CA VAL A 30 -3.10 1.69 -2.80
C VAL A 30 -1.65 1.45 -3.23
N ILE A 31 -1.35 1.74 -4.50
CA ILE A 31 0.02 1.83 -5.02
C ILE A 31 0.40 3.30 -5.11
N ALA A 32 1.27 3.76 -4.22
CA ALA A 32 1.69 5.15 -4.16
C ALA A 32 2.59 5.52 -5.35
N GLY A 33 2.32 6.68 -5.94
CA GLY A 33 2.94 7.15 -7.18
C GLY A 33 2.34 6.56 -8.45
N ASN A 34 1.33 5.67 -8.37
CA ASN A 34 0.56 5.21 -9.52
C ASN A 34 -0.73 6.04 -9.66
N ALA A 35 -0.84 6.83 -10.73
CA ALA A 35 -1.93 7.80 -10.89
C ALA A 35 -3.34 7.18 -10.90
N GLU A 36 -3.51 5.98 -11.48
CA GLU A 36 -4.81 5.30 -11.54
C GLU A 36 -5.22 4.79 -10.16
N SER A 37 -4.30 4.12 -9.46
CA SER A 37 -4.53 3.66 -8.09
C SER A 37 -4.82 4.84 -7.17
N GLU A 38 -4.04 5.92 -7.24
CA GLU A 38 -4.23 7.09 -6.38
C GLU A 38 -5.55 7.82 -6.64
N LEU A 39 -5.96 7.94 -7.90
CA LEU A 39 -7.26 8.51 -8.25
C LEU A 39 -8.42 7.66 -7.72
N ALA A 40 -8.34 6.32 -7.86
CA ALA A 40 -9.35 5.40 -7.35
C ALA A 40 -9.52 5.49 -5.83
N HIS A 41 -8.47 5.89 -5.11
CA HIS A 41 -8.45 6.03 -3.66
C HIS A 41 -8.50 7.48 -3.18
N GLY A 42 -9.01 8.40 -4.01
CA GLY A 42 -9.27 9.79 -3.62
C GLY A 42 -8.04 10.50 -3.05
N TYR A 43 -6.87 10.25 -3.65
CA TYR A 43 -5.61 10.79 -3.19
C TYR A 43 -5.65 12.32 -3.07
N ALA A 44 -5.11 12.82 -1.96
CA ALA A 44 -4.83 14.24 -1.75
C ALA A 44 -3.49 14.40 -1.02
N GLY A 45 -2.74 15.45 -1.34
CA GLY A 45 -1.43 15.70 -0.73
C GLY A 45 -1.14 17.18 -0.54
N HIS A 46 -0.17 17.45 0.32
CA HIS A 46 0.39 18.78 0.52
C HIS A 46 1.91 18.71 0.62
N ASP A 47 2.58 19.53 -0.19
CA ASP A 47 4.03 19.56 -0.37
C ASP A 47 4.62 18.16 -0.61
N ASP A 48 4.01 17.47 -1.59
CA ASP A 48 4.29 16.09 -1.95
C ASP A 48 4.90 15.93 -3.34
N TRP A 49 5.56 14.80 -3.55
CA TRP A 49 6.09 14.40 -4.85
C TRP A 49 6.10 12.87 -4.99
N ALA A 50 6.02 12.42 -6.24
CA ALA A 50 6.21 11.02 -6.59
C ALA A 50 7.61 10.79 -7.17
N GLY A 51 8.09 9.55 -7.11
CA GLY A 51 9.37 9.15 -7.70
C GLY A 51 9.43 7.66 -7.96
N VAL A 52 10.56 7.20 -8.48
CA VAL A 52 10.85 5.78 -8.72
C VAL A 52 12.18 5.43 -8.06
N GLN A 53 12.20 4.33 -7.32
CA GLN A 53 13.42 3.77 -6.72
C GLN A 53 13.40 2.26 -6.92
N ASN A 54 14.45 1.69 -7.51
CA ASN A 54 14.55 0.26 -7.83
C ASN A 54 13.31 -0.23 -8.61
N ASP A 55 12.98 0.46 -9.71
CA ASP A 55 11.84 0.19 -10.59
C ASP A 55 10.46 0.16 -9.91
N THR A 56 10.36 0.65 -8.68
CA THR A 56 9.11 0.73 -7.92
C THR A 56 8.76 2.19 -7.66
N THR A 57 7.52 2.57 -7.96
CA THR A 57 7.02 3.92 -7.66
C THR A 57 6.91 4.14 -6.16
N PHE A 58 7.06 5.39 -5.74
CA PHE A 58 6.80 5.81 -4.37
C PHE A 58 6.23 7.22 -4.35
N ARG A 59 5.67 7.61 -3.21
CA ARG A 59 5.30 8.98 -2.89
C ARG A 59 5.88 9.43 -1.54
N GLN A 60 6.26 10.70 -1.47
CA GLN A 60 6.74 11.37 -0.26
C GLN A 60 6.11 12.76 -0.14
N ALA A 61 6.06 13.28 1.08
CA ALA A 61 5.67 14.67 1.33
C ALA A 61 6.48 15.28 2.46
N ASN A 62 6.73 16.59 2.42
CA ASN A 62 7.15 17.32 3.62
C ASN A 62 5.94 17.68 4.50
N GLY A 63 4.75 17.76 3.91
CA GLY A 63 3.49 17.90 4.61
C GLY A 63 2.85 16.54 4.89
N TRP A 64 1.83 16.21 4.11
CA TRP A 64 1.00 15.03 4.32
C TRP A 64 0.49 14.44 3.01
N MET A 65 0.09 13.17 3.09
CA MET A 65 -0.55 12.41 2.02
C MET A 65 -1.77 11.71 2.59
N ARG A 66 -2.91 11.79 1.91
CA ARG A 66 -4.19 11.19 2.30
C ARG A 66 -4.67 10.23 1.23
N TYR A 67 -5.18 9.08 1.68
CA TYR A 67 -5.85 8.08 0.85
C TYR A 67 -7.18 7.69 1.49
N ALA A 68 -8.17 7.34 0.67
CA ALA A 68 -9.42 6.72 1.11
C ALA A 68 -9.34 5.23 0.82
N LEU A 69 -9.55 4.40 1.84
CA LEU A 69 -9.44 2.94 1.76
C LEU A 69 -10.73 2.28 2.17
N THR A 70 -11.03 1.18 1.51
CA THR A 70 -12.16 0.31 1.82
C THR A 70 -11.82 -0.62 2.98
N THR A 71 -12.81 -0.86 3.84
CA THR A 71 -12.71 -1.74 5.02
C THR A 71 -14.07 -2.41 5.26
N PHE A 72 -14.10 -3.47 6.04
CA PHE A 72 -15.31 -4.01 6.67
C PHE A 72 -15.57 -3.34 8.01
N ASP A 73 -16.84 -3.22 8.40
CA ASP A 73 -17.31 -2.40 9.52
C ASP A 73 -17.36 -3.12 10.86
N ASP A 74 -17.16 -4.44 10.85
CA ASP A 74 -17.31 -5.36 11.98
C ASP A 74 -15.99 -6.00 12.45
N THR A 75 -14.89 -5.77 11.71
CA THR A 75 -13.62 -6.47 11.91
C THR A 75 -12.49 -5.49 12.24
N GLU A 76 -11.55 -5.89 13.10
CA GLU A 76 -10.37 -5.08 13.43
C GLU A 76 -9.53 -4.77 12.19
N VAL A 77 -9.10 -3.51 12.07
CA VAL A 77 -8.34 -3.01 10.93
C VAL A 77 -6.86 -2.86 11.29
N THR A 78 -6.00 -3.39 10.42
CA THR A 78 -4.56 -3.11 10.45
C THR A 78 -4.15 -2.43 9.15
N ILE A 79 -3.43 -1.32 9.25
CA ILE A 79 -2.85 -0.65 8.08
C ILE A 79 -1.42 -1.15 7.88
N ALA A 80 -1.17 -1.78 6.74
CA ALA A 80 0.17 -2.17 6.32
C ALA A 80 0.74 -1.11 5.38
N CYS A 81 1.81 -0.45 5.81
CA CYS A 81 2.54 0.50 4.99
C CYS A 81 3.84 -0.13 4.50
N VAL A 82 4.07 -0.14 3.19
CA VAL A 82 5.35 -0.53 2.59
C VAL A 82 6.10 0.72 2.20
N PHE A 83 7.31 0.89 2.74
CA PHE A 83 8.19 2.00 2.44
C PHE A 83 9.39 1.57 1.62
N ALA A 84 9.92 2.46 0.77
CA ALA A 84 11.23 2.28 0.16
C ALA A 84 12.33 2.40 1.23
N GLY A 85 13.36 1.58 1.13
CA GLY A 85 14.54 1.69 1.98
C GLY A 85 15.30 2.99 1.70
N SER A 86 15.81 3.62 2.76
CA SER A 86 16.64 4.83 2.66
C SER A 86 17.80 4.74 3.66
N ARG A 87 18.99 5.12 3.21
CA ARG A 87 20.20 5.22 4.04
C ARG A 87 20.43 6.63 4.59
N ASP A 88 19.65 7.61 4.14
CA ASP A 88 19.97 9.03 4.31
C ASP A 88 19.76 9.52 5.75
N SER A 89 18.65 9.12 6.38
CA SER A 89 18.26 9.64 7.70
C SER A 89 17.01 8.95 8.23
N THR A 90 16.88 8.99 9.56
CA THR A 90 15.66 8.59 10.28
C THR A 90 14.46 9.42 9.84
N ARG A 91 13.28 8.79 9.77
CA ARG A 91 12.01 9.46 9.44
C ARG A 91 11.04 9.32 10.60
N HIS A 92 10.46 10.43 11.01
CA HIS A 92 9.43 10.48 12.04
C HIS A 92 8.11 10.85 11.40
N PHE A 93 7.09 10.03 11.60
CA PHE A 93 5.78 10.26 10.98
C PHE A 93 4.64 9.82 11.90
N ASP A 94 3.48 10.43 11.65
CA ASP A 94 2.20 10.05 12.22
C ASP A 94 1.40 9.29 11.16
N LEU A 95 0.76 8.19 11.58
CA LEU A 95 -0.37 7.62 10.86
C LEU A 95 -1.64 8.11 11.55
N ILE A 96 -2.49 8.79 10.79
CA ILE A 96 -3.78 9.30 11.24
C ILE A 96 -4.85 8.56 10.45
N VAL A 97 -5.85 8.04 11.13
CA VAL A 97 -7.02 7.42 10.50
C VAL A 97 -8.24 8.23 10.92
N GLU A 98 -9.02 8.65 9.94
CA GLU A 98 -10.04 9.69 10.09
C GLU A 98 -9.38 10.96 10.68
N ASP A 99 -9.73 11.29 11.92
CA ASP A 99 -9.17 12.43 12.66
C ASP A 99 -8.33 11.99 13.88
N SER A 100 -8.05 10.69 14.01
CA SER A 100 -7.34 10.12 15.17
C SER A 100 -5.92 9.71 14.81
N VAL A 101 -4.93 10.18 15.58
CA VAL A 101 -3.55 9.69 15.48
C VAL A 101 -3.50 8.27 16.02
N VAL A 102 -3.43 7.27 15.13
CA VAL A 102 -3.42 5.86 15.51
C VAL A 102 -2.02 5.37 15.85
N ALA A 103 -1.00 5.96 15.23
CA ALA A 103 0.39 5.59 15.47
C ALA A 103 1.35 6.76 15.30
N ARG A 104 2.37 6.78 16.16
CA ARG A 104 3.54 7.64 16.06
C ARG A 104 4.76 6.77 15.83
N ALA A 105 5.25 6.72 14.60
CA ALA A 105 6.32 5.80 14.22
C ALA A 105 7.62 6.54 13.89
N THR A 106 8.71 5.78 13.98
CA THR A 106 10.06 6.19 13.62
C THR A 106 10.68 5.09 12.76
N LEU A 107 11.12 5.44 11.56
CA LEU A 107 11.84 4.54 10.66
C LEU A 107 13.31 4.93 10.63
N ALA A 108 14.15 4.07 11.19
CA ALA A 108 15.59 4.21 11.11
C ALA A 108 16.10 3.93 9.67
N PRO A 109 17.26 4.48 9.28
CA PRO A 109 17.91 4.13 8.03
C PRO A 109 18.09 2.63 7.87
N THR A 110 17.98 2.12 6.64
CA THR A 110 18.14 0.71 6.34
C THR A 110 18.80 0.47 4.99
N ASP A 111 19.52 -0.65 4.89
CA ASP A 111 20.11 -1.16 3.66
C ASP A 111 19.14 -2.05 2.87
N SER A 112 18.03 -2.46 3.50
CA SER A 112 16.98 -3.24 2.84
C SER A 112 16.30 -2.43 1.73
N ALA A 113 15.90 -3.07 0.64
CA ALA A 113 15.24 -2.39 -0.47
C ALA A 113 13.87 -1.78 -0.11
N SER A 114 13.16 -2.41 0.83
CA SER A 114 11.88 -1.95 1.36
C SER A 114 11.73 -2.31 2.83
N ARG A 115 10.74 -1.68 3.49
CA ARG A 115 10.36 -1.98 4.87
C ARG A 115 8.85 -1.92 5.03
N THR A 116 8.28 -2.97 5.59
CA THR A 116 6.85 -3.04 5.91
C THR A 116 6.63 -2.71 7.37
N LEU A 117 5.58 -1.94 7.66
CA LEU A 117 5.11 -1.65 9.00
C LEU A 117 3.60 -1.88 9.07
N GLU A 118 3.18 -2.77 9.96
CA GLU A 118 1.77 -3.03 10.26
C GLU A 118 1.36 -2.25 11.51
N LEU A 119 0.33 -1.43 11.38
CA LEU A 119 -0.16 -0.53 12.42
C LEU A 119 -1.62 -0.84 12.70
N ARG A 120 -1.90 -1.40 13.88
CA ARG A 120 -3.27 -1.69 14.32
C ARG A 120 -4.04 -0.40 14.56
N VAL A 121 -5.24 -0.33 14.01
CA VAL A 121 -6.15 0.79 14.22
C VAL A 121 -7.08 0.45 15.39
N PRO A 122 -7.24 1.33 16.39
CA PRO A 122 -8.22 1.11 17.44
C PRO A 122 -9.63 0.94 16.86
N PHE A 123 -10.32 -0.16 17.22
CA PHE A 123 -11.62 -0.50 16.65
C PHE A 123 -12.66 0.63 16.75
N GLY A 124 -12.61 1.45 17.81
CA GLY A 124 -13.51 2.61 17.96
C GLY A 124 -13.38 3.67 16.86
N VAL A 125 -12.26 3.71 16.13
CA VAL A 125 -12.03 4.64 15.01
C VAL A 125 -12.70 4.12 13.73
N THR A 126 -12.76 2.80 13.53
CA THR A 126 -13.23 2.17 12.28
C THR A 126 -14.61 1.52 12.40
N ARG A 127 -15.17 1.42 13.61
CA ARG A 127 -16.48 0.81 13.85
C ARG A 127 -17.58 1.43 12.99
N GLY A 128 -18.32 0.60 12.27
CA GLY A 128 -19.45 1.05 11.43
C GLY A 128 -19.03 1.76 10.14
N ARG A 129 -17.72 1.82 9.84
CA ARG A 129 -17.20 2.43 8.62
C ARG A 129 -16.82 1.34 7.63
N THR A 130 -17.19 1.56 6.37
CA THR A 130 -16.75 0.74 5.24
C THR A 130 -15.71 1.45 4.36
N ASN A 131 -15.45 2.72 4.65
CA ASN A 131 -14.40 3.51 4.03
C ASN A 131 -13.74 4.37 5.10
N ILE A 132 -12.40 4.45 5.09
CA ILE A 132 -11.61 5.22 6.04
C ILE A 132 -10.60 6.11 5.31
N ALA A 133 -10.44 7.33 5.79
CA ALA A 133 -9.37 8.23 5.40
C ALA A 133 -8.11 7.87 6.18
N VAL A 134 -7.01 7.61 5.48
CA VAL A 134 -5.70 7.38 6.08
C VAL A 134 -4.74 8.46 5.64
N VAL A 135 -4.16 9.17 6.60
CA VAL A 135 -3.21 10.25 6.40
C VAL A 135 -1.85 9.86 6.96
N LEU A 136 -0.82 9.99 6.11
CA LEU A 136 0.57 9.90 6.50
C LEU A 136 1.15 11.31 6.57
N ARG A 137 1.66 11.72 7.74
CA ARG A 137 2.21 13.06 7.96
C ARG A 137 3.61 13.01 8.55
N GLY A 138 4.55 13.77 7.98
CA GLY A 138 5.89 13.93 8.53
C GLY A 138 5.86 14.77 9.82
N ARG A 139 6.58 14.35 10.86
CA ARG A 139 6.70 15.12 12.11
C ARG A 139 7.90 16.07 12.11
N GLU A 140 9.05 15.58 11.67
CA GLU A 140 10.34 16.28 11.72
C GLU A 140 11.00 16.24 10.33
N GLY A 141 10.29 16.79 9.35
CA GLY A 141 10.68 16.76 7.93
C GLY A 141 9.82 15.81 7.11
N ARG A 142 10.37 15.31 6.00
CA ARG A 142 9.63 14.49 5.04
C ARG A 142 9.13 13.16 5.60
N THR A 143 7.98 12.72 5.11
CA THR A 143 7.51 11.35 5.29
C THR A 143 8.51 10.35 4.71
N PRO A 144 8.53 9.11 5.21
CA PRO A 144 9.18 8.02 4.49
C PRO A 144 8.57 7.85 3.09
N ALA A 145 9.34 7.30 2.16
CA ALA A 145 8.90 7.02 0.80
C ALA A 145 7.90 5.87 0.79
N LEU A 146 6.61 6.20 0.74
CA LEU A 146 5.52 5.23 0.71
C LEU A 146 5.45 4.60 -0.67
N ARG A 147 5.45 3.27 -0.75
CA ARG A 147 5.28 2.50 -1.99
C ARG A 147 3.88 1.95 -2.11
N SER A 148 3.35 1.41 -1.02
CA SER A 148 1.97 0.95 -0.97
C SER A 148 1.41 1.06 0.43
N LEU A 149 0.08 1.11 0.47
CA LEU A 149 -0.68 1.11 1.71
C LEU A 149 -1.84 0.14 1.54
N SER A 150 -1.95 -0.83 2.44
CA SER A 150 -2.97 -1.88 2.38
C SER A 150 -3.76 -1.95 3.67
N VAL A 151 -5.05 -2.25 3.55
CA VAL A 151 -5.93 -2.60 4.67
C VAL A 151 -5.87 -4.11 4.86
N LEU A 152 -5.47 -4.54 6.05
CA LEU A 152 -5.50 -5.94 6.47
C LEU A 152 -6.61 -6.14 7.50
N GLN A 153 -7.49 -7.09 7.23
CA GLN A 153 -8.52 -7.55 8.16
C GLN A 153 -8.57 -9.08 8.15
N ASP A 154 -8.60 -9.65 9.35
CA ASP A 154 -8.77 -11.09 9.51
C ASP A 154 -10.23 -11.45 9.23
N HIS A 155 -10.51 -11.90 8.00
CA HIS A 155 -11.82 -12.44 7.66
C HIS A 155 -12.09 -13.66 8.54
N HIS A 156 -13.03 -13.54 9.48
CA HIS A 156 -13.67 -14.72 10.05
C HIS A 156 -14.51 -15.36 8.95
N GLU A 157 -13.96 -16.34 8.23
CA GLU A 157 -14.79 -17.31 7.53
C GLU A 157 -15.63 -18.01 8.61
N LEU A 158 -16.88 -17.59 8.77
CA LEU A 158 -17.87 -18.36 9.49
C LEU A 158 -17.94 -19.70 8.75
N ALA A 159 -17.27 -20.71 9.29
CA ALA A 159 -17.43 -22.07 8.82
C ALA A 159 -18.91 -22.41 8.97
N THR A 160 -19.65 -22.31 7.86
CA THR A 160 -21.02 -22.78 7.75
C THR A 160 -20.97 -24.27 8.04
N THR A 161 -21.16 -24.62 9.31
CA THR A 161 -21.29 -26.01 9.74
C THR A 161 -22.65 -26.45 9.23
N VAL A 162 -22.65 -27.09 8.07
CA VAL A 162 -23.81 -27.79 7.55
C VAL A 162 -24.01 -28.99 8.48
N HIS A 163 -25.08 -28.93 9.27
CA HIS A 163 -25.58 -30.03 10.11
C HIS A 163 -26.27 -31.11 9.26
#